data_AF-A0A7W2LQH3-F1
#
_entry.id   AF-A0A7W2LQH3-F1
#
_cell.length_a   1.000
_cell.length_b   1.000
_cell.length_c   1.000
_cell.angle_alpha   90.00
_cell.angle_beta   90.00
_cell.angle_gamma   90.00
#
_symmetry.space_group_name_H-M   'P 1'
#
loop_
_entity.id
_entity.type
_entity.pdbx_description
1 polymer ?
#
loop_
_entity_poly.entity_id
_entity_poly.type
_entity_poly.pdbx_seq_one_letter_code
_entity_poly.pdbx_strand_id
1 'polypeptide(L)'
;MENDTPEDNNTLNVVAAASRFGHPDAELVHMRPQLPIRTALTEASAIMGCITEITRKAIDRPSDRKVMIKATFYLAGMAKALVDGQLLQMRQAREKEGIE
;
A
#
# COMPACT_ATOMS: atom_id res chain seq x y z
N MET A 1 -32.71 -32.04 -12.51
CA MET A 1 -33.43 -31.62 -11.29
C MET A 1 -32.36 -31.49 -10.22
N GLU A 2 -31.73 -30.32 -10.12
CA GLU A 2 -32.11 -29.20 -9.20
C GLU A 2 -31.95 -29.64 -7.73
N ASN A 3 -30.85 -29.24 -7.09
CA ASN A 3 -30.60 -27.98 -6.34
C ASN A 3 -31.03 -28.13 -4.87
N ASP A 4 -30.12 -27.84 -3.93
CA ASP A 4 -30.32 -26.80 -2.91
C ASP A 4 -29.21 -26.82 -1.85
N THR A 5 -28.36 -25.80 -1.92
CA THR A 5 -27.55 -25.26 -0.83
C THR A 5 -28.44 -24.83 0.34
N PRO A 6 -27.86 -24.67 1.54
CA PRO A 6 -28.13 -23.47 2.31
C PRO A 6 -26.83 -22.69 2.59
N GLU A 7 -26.91 -21.39 2.33
CA GLU A 7 -25.97 -20.33 2.68
C GLU A 7 -25.88 -20.14 4.20
N ASP A 8 -24.72 -19.74 4.74
CA ASP A 8 -24.63 -18.45 5.45
C ASP A 8 -23.19 -17.97 5.66
N ASN A 9 -23.08 -16.66 5.62
CA ASN A 9 -21.94 -15.78 5.62
C ASN A 9 -21.00 -15.89 6.83
N ASN A 10 -19.69 -15.88 6.60
CA ASN A 10 -18.92 -14.72 7.06
C ASN A 10 -17.57 -14.59 6.33
N THR A 11 -17.41 -13.42 5.76
CA THR A 11 -16.21 -12.86 5.15
C THR A 11 -14.97 -13.00 6.03
N LEU A 12 -13.93 -13.64 5.49
CA LEU A 12 -12.54 -13.17 5.58
C LEU A 12 -11.74 -14.02 4.59
N ASN A 13 -11.78 -13.63 3.31
CA ASN A 13 -10.77 -14.04 2.35
C ASN A 13 -9.46 -13.36 2.76
N VAL A 14 -8.80 -13.89 3.79
CA VAL A 14 -7.37 -13.68 4.01
C VAL A 14 -6.68 -14.49 2.91
N VAL A 15 -6.76 -13.96 1.68
CA VAL A 15 -5.88 -14.35 0.60
C VAL A 15 -4.49 -14.19 1.18
N ALA A 16 -3.73 -15.28 1.22
CA ALA A 16 -2.36 -15.31 1.70
C ALA A 16 -1.50 -14.32 0.90
N ALA A 17 -1.55 -13.04 1.27
CA ALA A 17 -0.82 -11.98 0.62
C ALA A 17 0.68 -12.18 0.88
N ALA A 18 1.02 -12.66 2.08
CA ALA A 18 2.38 -12.91 2.54
C ALA A 18 3.20 -13.83 1.63
N SER A 19 2.61 -14.83 0.97
CA SER A 19 3.33 -15.77 0.10
C SER A 19 3.50 -15.28 -1.35
N ARG A 20 2.75 -14.26 -1.78
CA ARG A 20 2.92 -13.64 -3.11
C ARG A 20 3.95 -12.50 -3.12
N PHE A 21 4.40 -12.04 -1.95
CA PHE A 21 5.45 -11.03 -1.79
C PHE A 21 6.87 -11.62 -1.70
N GLY A 22 7.04 -12.88 -2.09
CA GLY A 22 8.37 -13.47 -2.20
C GLY A 22 9.11 -12.82 -3.37
N HIS A 23 9.79 -11.71 -3.11
CA HIS A 23 11.09 -11.20 -3.58
C HIS A 23 11.27 -9.84 -2.88
N PRO A 24 12.43 -9.51 -2.28
CA PRO A 24 12.66 -8.22 -1.61
C PRO A 24 12.39 -7.00 -2.52
N ASP A 25 12.51 -7.20 -3.84
CA ASP A 25 12.31 -6.18 -4.88
C ASP A 25 10.89 -6.16 -5.48
N ALA A 26 9.98 -7.04 -5.06
CA ALA A 26 8.63 -7.07 -5.58
C ALA A 26 7.81 -5.91 -5.00
N GLU A 27 7.28 -5.04 -5.86
CA GLU A 27 6.47 -3.89 -5.45
C GLU A 27 5.18 -4.37 -4.78
N LEU A 28 5.11 -4.23 -3.45
CA LEU A 28 4.05 -4.79 -2.60
C LEU A 28 2.66 -4.23 -2.92
N VAL A 29 2.60 -3.05 -3.53
CA VAL A 29 1.38 -2.31 -3.82
C VAL A 29 1.51 -1.72 -5.21
N HIS A 30 0.61 -2.14 -6.10
CA HIS A 30 0.55 -1.63 -7.46
C HIS A 30 -0.43 -0.44 -7.52
N MET A 31 -0.09 0.56 -8.32
CA MET A 31 -0.79 1.85 -8.41
C MET A 31 -2.27 1.71 -8.84
N ARG A 32 -3.15 2.57 -8.32
CA ARG A 32 -4.42 2.93 -8.97
C ARG A 32 -4.22 4.20 -9.81
N PRO A 33 -4.35 4.15 -11.15
CA PRO A 33 -3.80 5.17 -12.04
C PRO A 33 -4.42 6.58 -12.03
N GLN A 34 -5.35 6.96 -11.12
CA GLN A 34 -6.08 8.23 -11.22
C GLN A 34 -6.40 8.98 -9.90
N LEU A 35 -5.61 8.83 -8.83
CA LEU A 35 -5.84 9.66 -7.63
C LEU A 35 -5.46 11.13 -7.87
N PRO A 36 -6.33 12.11 -7.51
CA PRO A 36 -5.96 13.52 -7.51
C PRO A 36 -4.73 13.79 -6.63
N ILE A 37 -3.82 14.67 -7.07
CA ILE A 37 -2.54 14.94 -6.38
C ILE A 37 -2.71 15.31 -4.91
N ARG A 38 -3.69 16.17 -4.59
CA ARG A 38 -3.98 16.56 -3.21
C ARG A 38 -4.36 15.36 -2.35
N THR A 39 -5.17 14.44 -2.90
CA THR A 39 -5.58 13.22 -2.20
C THR A 39 -4.39 12.30 -2.00
N ALA A 40 -3.61 12.03 -3.06
CA ALA A 40 -2.43 11.17 -2.97
C ALA A 40 -1.41 11.66 -1.92
N LEU A 41 -1.14 12.98 -1.89
CA LEU A 41 -0.24 13.57 -0.90
C LEU A 41 -0.82 13.55 0.52
N THR A 42 -2.14 13.76 0.67
CA THR A 42 -2.82 13.68 1.97
C THR A 42 -2.70 12.28 2.56
N GLU A 43 -3.02 11.26 1.76
CA GLU A 43 -2.95 9.86 2.18
C GLU A 43 -1.50 9.42 2.47
N ALA A 44 -0.55 9.79 1.59
CA ALA A 44 0.86 9.49 1.81
C ALA A 44 1.39 10.14 3.11
N SER A 45 0.98 11.38 3.39
CA SER A 45 1.33 12.09 4.63
C SER A 45 0.79 11.39 5.87
N ALA A 46 -0.49 10.97 5.85
CA ALA A 46 -1.09 10.23 6.96
C ALA A 46 -0.36 8.91 7.23
N ILE A 47 -0.04 8.15 6.18
CA ILE A 47 0.70 6.89 6.27
C ILE A 47 2.11 7.13 6.85
N MET A 48 2.82 8.17 6.40
CA MET A 48 4.13 8.52 6.95
C MET A 48 4.06 8.87 8.44
N GLY A 49 3.00 9.57 8.88
CA GLY A 49 2.76 9.83 10.30
C GLY A 49 2.62 8.53 11.12
N CYS A 50 1.88 7.55 10.61
CA CYS A 50 1.79 6.22 11.22
C CYS A 50 3.15 5.51 11.29
N ILE A 51 3.93 5.56 10.20
CA ILE A 51 5.27 4.98 10.15
C ILE A 51 6.17 5.56 11.23
N THR A 52 6.17 6.89 11.42
CA THR A 52 6.97 7.55 12.46
C THR A 52 6.62 7.02 13.84
N GLU A 53 5.33 6.95 14.18
CA GLU A 53 4.89 6.51 15.51
C GLU A 53 5.15 5.02 15.76
N ILE A 54 4.95 4.17 14.76
CA ILE A 54 5.25 2.72 14.86
C ILE A 54 6.76 2.51 15.04
N THR A 55 7.57 3.22 14.27
CA THR A 55 9.03 3.11 14.34
C THR A 55 9.55 3.59 15.69
N ARG A 56 8.99 4.67 16.24
CA ARG A 56 9.30 5.15 17.58
C ARG A 56 8.95 4.11 18.65
N LYS A 57 7.75 3.52 18.60
CA LYS A 57 7.34 2.46 19.53
C LYS A 57 8.22 1.21 19.44
N ALA A 58 8.73 0.87 18.25
CA ALA A 58 9.61 -0.28 18.07
C ALA A 58 10.96 -0.10 18.78
N ILE A 59 11.46 1.14 18.91
CA ILE A 59 12.67 1.44 19.68
C ILE A 59 12.43 1.05 21.15
N ASP A 60 11.32 1.52 21.71
CA ASP A 60 10.97 1.39 23.14
C ASP A 60 10.43 -0.01 23.52
N ARG A 61 9.93 -0.80 22.55
CA ARG A 61 9.29 -2.11 22.78
C ARG A 61 10.00 -3.26 22.05
N PRO A 62 11.08 -3.81 22.63
CA PRO A 62 11.85 -4.88 21.99
C PRO A 62 11.04 -6.13 21.60
N SER A 63 10.04 -6.51 22.39
CA SER A 63 9.17 -7.67 22.15
C SER A 63 8.37 -7.55 20.85
N ASP A 64 7.99 -6.33 20.48
CA ASP A 64 7.03 -6.07 19.39
C ASP A 64 7.74 -5.68 18.08
N ARG A 65 9.06 -5.47 18.11
CA ARG A 65 9.88 -4.99 16.99
C ARG A 65 9.64 -5.75 15.69
N LYS A 66 9.57 -7.08 15.75
CA LYS A 66 9.39 -7.91 14.54
C LYS A 66 8.08 -7.59 13.82
N VAL A 67 6.99 -7.37 14.58
CA VAL A 67 5.68 -7.03 14.01
C VAL A 67 5.68 -5.58 13.53
N MET A 68 6.24 -4.66 14.32
CA MET A 68 6.31 -3.25 13.97
C MET A 68 7.17 -2.97 12.73
N ILE A 69 8.32 -3.65 12.57
CA ILE A 69 9.16 -3.56 11.37
C ILE A 69 8.39 -4.00 10.12
N LYS A 70 7.64 -5.10 10.21
CA LYS A 70 6.80 -5.57 9.09
C LYS A 70 5.71 -4.55 8.75
N ALA A 71 5.03 -4.00 9.75
CA ALA A 71 4.03 -2.96 9.55
C ALA A 71 4.64 -1.72 8.86
N THR A 72 5.79 -1.25 9.34
CA THR A 72 6.54 -0.14 8.73
C THR A 72 6.90 -0.44 7.27
N PHE A 73 7.37 -1.65 6.96
CA PHE A 73 7.72 -2.05 5.60
C PHE A 73 6.53 -1.97 4.63
N TYR A 74 5.37 -2.52 5.01
CA TYR A 74 4.17 -2.47 4.16
C TYR A 74 3.63 -1.05 3.99
N LEU A 75 3.57 -0.27 5.07
CA LEU A 75 3.11 1.12 5.02
C LEU A 75 4.03 1.99 4.17
N ALA A 76 5.36 1.80 4.26
CA ALA A 76 6.32 2.51 3.43
C ALA A 76 6.12 2.19 1.95
N GLY A 77 5.86 0.92 1.62
CA GLY A 77 5.52 0.51 0.24
C GLY A 77 4.26 1.22 -0.29
N MET A 78 3.22 1.35 0.55
CA MET A 78 1.99 2.07 0.18
C MET A 78 2.24 3.56 -0.07
N ALA A 79 2.96 4.23 0.84
CA ALA A 79 3.27 5.65 0.71
C ALA A 79 4.13 5.93 -0.54
N LYS A 80 5.13 5.07 -0.80
CA LYS A 80 5.95 5.14 -2.02
C LYS A 80 5.09 5.00 -3.28
N ALA A 81 4.20 4.00 -3.33
CA ALA A 81 3.35 3.77 -4.50
C ALA A 81 2.42 4.96 -4.82
N LEU A 82 1.94 5.68 -3.80
CA LEU A 82 1.17 6.92 -3.98
C LEU A 82 2.01 8.03 -4.63
N VAL A 83 3.24 8.23 -4.16
CA VAL A 83 4.16 9.25 -4.69
C VAL A 83 4.65 8.91 -6.10
N ASP A 84 5.07 7.66 -6.32
CA ASP A 84 5.50 7.17 -7.63
C ASP A 84 4.40 7.33 -8.68
N GLY A 85 3.16 7.09 -8.26
CA GLY A 85 2.00 7.29 -9.10
C GLY A 85 1.82 8.74 -9.58
N GLN A 86 2.09 9.72 -8.71
CA GLN A 86 2.05 11.14 -9.09
C GLN A 86 3.22 11.49 -10.01
N LEU A 87 4.42 10.96 -9.75
CA LEU A 87 5.59 11.18 -10.60
C LEU A 87 5.37 10.64 -12.02
N LEU A 88 4.74 9.48 -12.16
CA LEU A 88 4.40 8.91 -13.46
C LEU A 88 3.41 9.80 -14.23
N GLN A 89 2.36 10.29 -13.56
CA GLN A 89 1.39 11.22 -14.16
C GLN A 89 2.05 12.53 -14.61
N MET A 90 2.95 13.09 -13.81
CA MET A 90 3.70 14.30 -14.17
C MET A 90 4.59 14.09 -15.40
N ARG A 91 5.23 12.92 -15.52
CA ARG A 91 6.02 12.56 -16.72
C ARG A 91 5.12 12.46 -17.96
N GLN A 92 3.99 11.78 -17.84
CA GLN A 92 3.04 11.62 -18.94
C GLN A 92 2.40 12.95 -19.38
N ALA A 93 2.14 13.86 -18.44
CA ALA A 93 1.65 15.20 -18.77
C ALA A 93 2.69 15.99 -19.58
N ARG A 94 3.96 15.95 -19.15
CA ARG A 94 5.07 16.63 -19.82
C ARG A 94 5.33 16.11 -21.24
N GLU A 95 5.20 14.80 -21.44
CA GLU A 95 5.34 14.17 -22.75
C GLU A 95 4.22 14.59 -23.72
N LYS A 96 3.01 14.87 -23.22
CA LYS A 96 1.91 15.37 -24.04
C LYS A 96 2.06 16.84 -24.43
N GLU A 97 2.66 17.66 -23.56
CA GLU A 97 2.92 19.09 -23.81
C GLU A 97 4.08 19.33 -24.79
N GLY A 98 4.99 18.36 -24.96
CA GLY A 98 6.14 18.47 -25.87
C GLY A 98 5.89 17.98 -27.31
N ILE A 99 4.64 17.66 -27.66
CA ILE A 99 4.23 17.17 -28.99
C ILE A 99 3.47 18.26 -29.79
N GLU A 100 3.36 19.49 -29.27
CA GLU A 100 2.81 20.64 -30.00
C GLU A 100 3.88 21.49 -30.71
#